data_AF-A0A7Y2T8S3-F1
#
_entry.id   AF-A0A7Y2T8S3-F1
#
_cell.length_a   1.000
_cell.length_b   1.000
_cell.length_c   1.000
_cell.angle_alpha   90.00
_cell.angle_beta   90.00
_cell.angle_gamma   90.00
#
_symmetry.space_group_name_H-M   'P 1'
#
loop_
_entity.id
_entity.type
_entity.pdbx_description
1 polymer ?
#
loop_
_entity_poly.entity_id
_entity_poly.type
_entity_poly.pdbx_seq_one_letter_code
_entity_poly.pdbx_strand_id
1 'polypeptide(L)'
;MRRSKQIALGSAGVAFFFLMMGGIAGTAYLPGFAGELGRMCLALVTSPFLMETAIFFLALALLFAVNGWRRNREGDDWVTLDEKGLPKKR
;
A
#
# COMPACT_ATOMS: atom_id res chain seq x y z
N MET A 1 -15.87 3.32 -12.31
CA MET A 1 -15.88 1.92 -11.81
C MET A 1 -16.84 1.83 -10.61
N ARG A 2 -17.71 0.82 -10.51
CA ARG A 2 -18.67 0.72 -9.39
C ARG A 2 -17.94 0.41 -8.07
N ARG A 3 -18.33 1.03 -6.95
CA ARG A 3 -17.73 0.85 -5.60
C ARG A 3 -17.54 -0.63 -5.22
N SER A 4 -18.52 -1.48 -5.52
CA SER A 4 -18.45 -2.92 -5.26
C SER A 4 -17.31 -3.62 -6.02
N LYS A 5 -16.99 -3.17 -7.24
CA LYS A 5 -15.87 -3.72 -8.04
C LYS A 5 -14.51 -3.31 -7.46
N GLN A 6 -14.40 -2.11 -6.89
CA GLN A 6 -13.17 -1.66 -6.22
C GLN A 6 -12.91 -2.47 -4.94
N ILE A 7 -13.95 -2.69 -4.13
CA ILE A 7 -13.86 -3.49 -2.90
C ILE A 7 -13.52 -4.95 -3.24
N ALA A 8 -14.17 -5.53 -4.25
CA ALA A 8 -13.88 -6.89 -4.71
C ALA A 8 -12.44 -7.04 -5.22
N LEU A 9 -11.94 -6.07 -6.00
CA LEU A 9 -10.58 -6.11 -6.51
C LEU A 9 -9.54 -5.99 -5.38
N GLY A 10 -9.77 -5.08 -4.42
CA GLY A 10 -8.89 -4.93 -3.26
C GLY A 10 -8.86 -6.17 -2.37
N SER A 11 -10.04 -6.72 -2.03
CA SER A 11 -10.14 -7.95 -1.23
C SER A 11 -9.54 -9.17 -1.93
N ALA A 12 -9.74 -9.33 -3.24
CA ALA A 12 -9.12 -10.39 -4.03
C ALA A 12 -7.59 -10.28 -4.03
N GLY A 13 -7.05 -9.05 -4.15
CA GLY A 13 -5.60 -8.82 -4.07
C GLY A 13 -5.03 -9.21 -2.71
N VAL A 14 -5.69 -8.82 -1.61
CA VAL A 14 -5.29 -9.20 -0.25
C VAL A 14 -5.34 -10.72 -0.06
N ALA A 15 -6.42 -11.37 -0.48
CA ALA A 15 -6.56 -12.83 -0.37
C ALA A 15 -5.46 -13.56 -1.16
N PHE A 16 -5.19 -13.11 -2.39
CA PHE A 16 -4.13 -13.67 -3.24
C PHE A 16 -2.75 -13.54 -2.58
N PHE A 17 -2.44 -12.39 -1.98
CA PHE A 17 -1.19 -12.18 -1.25
C PHE A 17 -1.01 -13.20 -0.10
N PHE A 18 -2.04 -13.39 0.73
CA PHE A 18 -1.97 -14.35 1.84
C PHE A 18 -1.90 -15.80 1.37
N LEU A 19 -2.58 -16.16 0.29
CA LEU A 19 -2.45 -17.48 -0.33
C LEU A 19 -1.03 -17.74 -0.82
N MET A 20 -0.40 -16.73 -1.43
CA MET A 20 0.98 -16.86 -1.89
C MET A 20 1.98 -16.98 -0.73
N MET A 21 1.76 -16.21 0.33
CA MET A 21 2.57 -16.33 1.53
C MET A 21 2.41 -17.68 2.23
N GLY A 22 1.18 -18.18 2.32
CA GLY A 22 0.91 -19.53 2.80
C GLY A 22 1.58 -20.61 1.94
N GLY A 23 1.61 -20.42 0.62
CA GLY A 23 2.32 -21.29 -0.31
C GLY A 23 3.84 -21.34 -0.05
N ILE A 24 4.49 -20.17 0.07
CA ILE A 24 5.93 -20.07 0.37
C ILE A 24 6.25 -20.62 1.77
N ALA A 25 5.41 -20.35 2.75
CA ALA A 25 5.56 -20.94 4.08
C ALA A 25 5.40 -22.48 4.03
N GLY A 26 4.47 -22.97 3.20
CA GLY A 26 4.27 -24.40 2.96
C GLY A 26 5.48 -25.07 2.30
N THR A 27 6.13 -24.42 1.33
CA THR A 27 7.32 -24.98 0.69
C THR A 27 8.48 -25.12 1.66
N ALA A 28 8.58 -24.28 2.71
CA ALA A 28 9.61 -24.39 3.74
C ALA A 28 9.61 -25.73 4.52
N TYR A 29 8.50 -26.47 4.49
CA TYR A 29 8.38 -27.81 5.10
C TYR A 29 8.73 -28.96 4.15
N LEU A 30 8.97 -28.67 2.86
CA LEU A 30 9.34 -29.69 1.88
C LEU A 30 10.83 -30.06 2.04
N PRO A 31 11.21 -31.33 1.79
CA PRO A 31 12.61 -31.71 1.72
C PRO A 31 13.26 -31.23 0.40
N GLY A 32 14.58 -31.10 0.41
CA GLY A 32 15.38 -30.76 -0.77
C GLY A 32 15.38 -29.28 -1.12
N PHE A 33 15.70 -28.99 -2.39
CA PHE A 33 15.91 -27.63 -2.89
C PHE A 33 14.70 -26.71 -2.67
N ALA A 34 13.48 -27.23 -2.84
CA ALA A 34 12.24 -26.46 -2.65
C ALA A 34 12.08 -25.97 -1.20
N GLY A 35 12.51 -26.77 -0.21
CA GLY A 35 12.49 -26.38 1.20
C GLY A 35 13.51 -25.33 1.56
N GLU A 36 14.72 -25.45 1.01
CA GLU A 36 15.76 -24.45 1.20
C GLU A 36 15.37 -23.10 0.60
N LEU A 37 14.87 -23.10 -0.64
CA LEU A 37 14.36 -21.90 -1.30
C LEU A 37 13.16 -21.30 -0.55
N GLY A 38 12.22 -22.13 -0.10
CA GLY A 38 11.08 -21.69 0.72
C GLY A 38 11.50 -20.98 2.01
N ARG A 39 12.46 -21.56 2.74
CA ARG A 39 13.02 -20.96 3.97
C ARG A 39 13.77 -19.66 3.70
N MET A 40 14.56 -19.59 2.62
CA MET A 40 15.25 -18.35 2.22
C MET A 40 14.24 -17.25 1.89
N CYS A 41 13.23 -17.54 1.07
CA CYS A 41 12.17 -16.58 0.74
C CYS A 41 11.40 -16.14 2.00
N LEU A 42 11.05 -17.08 2.88
CA LEU A 42 10.36 -16.76 4.13
C LEU A 42 11.20 -15.82 5.00
N ALA A 43 12.48 -16.16 5.22
CA ALA A 43 13.40 -15.33 6.01
C ALA A 43 13.58 -13.93 5.42
N LEU A 44 13.61 -13.81 4.09
CA LEU A 44 13.66 -12.52 3.41
C LEU A 44 12.40 -11.71 3.67
N VAL A 45 11.21 -12.27 3.43
CA VAL A 45 9.94 -11.54 3.58
C VAL A 45 9.63 -11.19 5.03
N THR A 46 10.02 -12.04 5.99
CA THR A 46 9.87 -11.76 7.43
C THR A 46 11.06 -10.98 8.02
N SER A 47 12.00 -10.54 7.19
CA SER A 47 13.14 -9.76 7.68
C SER A 47 12.63 -8.42 8.24
N PRO A 48 13.17 -7.96 9.39
CA PRO A 48 12.70 -6.73 10.03
C PRO A 48 12.85 -5.52 9.09
N PHE A 49 13.94 -5.46 8.33
CA PHE A 49 14.16 -4.38 7.37
C PHE A 49 13.07 -4.30 6.29
N LEU A 50 12.71 -5.42 5.65
CA LEU A 50 11.70 -5.41 4.59
C LEU A 50 10.30 -5.17 5.13
N MET A 51 9.97 -5.75 6.29
CA MET A 51 8.67 -5.51 6.95
C MET A 51 8.49 -4.04 7.33
N GLU A 52 9.48 -3.44 7.99
CA GLU A 52 9.43 -2.04 8.41
C GLU A 52 9.39 -1.09 7.21
N THR A 53 10.20 -1.37 6.18
CA THR A 53 10.23 -0.58 4.94
C THR A 53 8.89 -0.66 4.20
N ALA A 54 8.27 -1.83 4.14
CA ALA A 54 6.95 -2.00 3.53
C ALA A 54 5.86 -1.23 4.29
N ILE A 55 5.90 -1.24 5.64
CA ILE A 55 4.99 -0.45 6.48
C ILE A 55 5.19 1.05 6.25
N PHE A 56 6.44 1.50 6.18
CA PHE A 56 6.77 2.90 5.90
C PHE A 56 6.19 3.35 4.55
N PHE A 57 6.41 2.59 3.48
CA PHE A 57 5.86 2.92 2.16
C PHE A 57 4.34 2.83 2.10
N LEU A 58 3.73 1.87 2.81
CA LEU A 58 2.28 1.78 2.93
C LEU A 58 1.72 3.02 3.63
N ALA A 59 2.34 3.45 4.74
CA ALA A 59 1.94 4.66 5.46
C ALA A 59 2.09 5.91 4.58
N LEU A 60 3.18 6.01 3.83
CA LEU A 60 3.41 7.11 2.89
C LEU A 60 2.37 7.13 1.75
N ALA A 61 2.04 5.95 1.19
CA ALA A 61 1.01 5.83 0.16
C ALA A 61 -0.38 6.22 0.71
N LEU A 62 -0.72 5.78 1.93
CA LEU A 62 -1.95 6.17 2.61
C LEU A 62 -2.00 7.67 2.90
N LEU A 63 -0.89 8.26 3.33
CA LEU A 63 -0.77 9.70 3.55
C LEU A 63 -1.14 10.46 2.26
N PHE A 64 -0.54 10.09 1.13
CA PHE A 64 -0.86 10.74 -0.15
C PHE A 64 -2.29 10.46 -0.61
N ALA A 65 -2.78 9.23 -0.45
CA ALA A 65 -4.14 8.86 -0.85
C ALA A 65 -5.21 9.64 -0.05
N VAL A 66 -5.04 9.74 1.27
CA VAL A 66 -5.96 10.47 2.16
C VAL A 66 -5.90 11.97 1.88
N ASN A 67 -4.70 12.55 1.76
CA ASN A 67 -4.57 13.97 1.44
C ASN A 67 -5.12 14.31 0.05
N GLY A 68 -4.87 13.45 -0.95
CA GLY A 68 -5.44 13.59 -2.29
C GLY A 68 -6.97 13.48 -2.28
N TRP A 69 -7.52 12.53 -1.52
CA TRP A 69 -8.96 12.41 -1.33
C TRP A 69 -9.57 13.65 -0.66
N ARG A 70 -8.92 14.17 0.39
CA ARG A 70 -9.34 15.40 1.08
C ARG A 70 -9.34 16.59 0.14
N ARG A 71 -8.24 16.83 -0.58
CA ARG A 71 -8.08 17.94 -1.53
C ARG A 71 -9.12 17.89 -2.66
N ASN A 72 -9.45 16.70 -3.15
CA ASN A 72 -10.50 16.53 -4.17
C ASN A 72 -11.91 16.79 -3.64
N ARG A 73 -12.15 16.64 -2.33
CA ARG A 73 -13.48 16.82 -1.72
C ARG A 73 -13.68 18.23 -1.17
N GLU A 74 -12.69 18.76 -0.47
CA GLU A 74 -12.74 20.06 0.23
C GLU A 74 -12.27 21.21 -0.66
N GLY A 75 -11.58 20.90 -1.77
CA GLY A 75 -10.99 21.89 -2.66
C GLY A 75 -9.60 22.31 -2.21
N ASP A 76 -9.04 23.29 -2.91
CA ASP A 76 -7.75 23.86 -2.54
C ASP A 76 -7.97 24.95 -1.49
N ASP A 77 -7.47 24.74 -0.26
CA ASP A 77 -7.42 25.74 0.82
C ASP A 77 -6.49 26.93 0.51
N TRP A 78 -6.03 27.06 -0.75
CA TRP A 78 -5.12 28.11 -1.16
C TRP A 78 -5.88 29.39 -1.39
N VAL A 79 -5.46 30.44 -0.69
CA VAL A 79 -5.88 31.81 -0.96
C VAL A 79 -5.13 32.29 -2.21
N THR A 80 -5.84 32.53 -3.30
CA THR A 80 -5.29 33.27 -4.44
C THR A 80 -5.07 34.72 -4.02
N LEU A 81 -3.82 35.18 -4.09
CA LEU A 81 -3.46 36.58 -3.86
C LEU A 81 -3.43 37.33 -5.20
N ASP A 82 -3.77 38.62 -5.17
CA ASP A 82 -3.51 39.53 -6.29
C ASP A 82 -2.04 40.00 -6.32
N GLU A 83 -1.67 40.80 -7.32
CA GLU A 83 -0.33 41.39 -7.46
C GLU A 83 0.08 42.28 -6.27
N LYS A 84 -0.87 42.65 -5.41
CA LYS A 84 -0.69 43.48 -4.21
C LYS A 84 -0.73 42.66 -2.92
N GLY A 85 -0.80 41.33 -3.01
CA GLY A 85 -0.84 40.43 -1.86
C GLY A 85 -2.19 40.40 -1.12
N LEU A 86 -3.27 40.90 -1.74
CA LEU A 86 -4.61 40.87 -1.17
C LEU A 86 -5.37 39.60 -1.60
N PRO A 87 -6.22 39.03 -0.72
CA PRO A 87 -7.02 37.86 -1.07
C PRO A 87 -8.01 38.17 -2.19
N LYS A 88 -7.87 37.49 -3.32
CA LYS A 88 -8.77 37.59 -4.47
C LYS A 88 -10.03 36.78 -4.19
N LYS A 89 -11.17 37.46 -4.01
CA LYS A 89 -12.49 36.79 -3.94
C LYS A 89 -12.74 36.07 -5.26
N ARG A 90 -13.11 34.79 -5.19
CA ARG A 90 -13.55 33.99 -6.34
C ARG A 90 -14.86 34.51 -6.90
#